data_AF-A0ABD6EVN0-F1
#
_entry.id   AF-A0ABD6EVN0-F1
#
_cell.length_a   1.000
_cell.length_b   1.000
_cell.length_c   1.000
_cell.angle_alpha   90.00
_cell.angle_beta   90.00
_cell.angle_gamma   90.00
#
_symmetry.space_group_name_H-M   'P 1'
#
loop_
_entity.id
_entity.type
_entity.pdbx_description
1 polymer ?
#
loop_
_entity_poly.entity_id
_entity_poly.type
_entity_poly.pdbx_seq_one_letter_code
_entity_poly.pdbx_strand_id
1 'polypeptide(L)'
;MAMFGWTKAETVKYNSILISSTGILSFIVLLFYVWTKISKRIDNRVGLLIGIAICFGFHFLTYPWEIYGPTVSERIHGNNTDDTAQSTFFDEFPWTSSTPAVNVYFYNILYVILFGIAFPLINVHLSALLTSILGPRRQGTMQGINTLFASLSRIVGPIIITYVVRISGGNFHVTCFVVMQK
;
A
#
# COMPACT_ATOMS: atom_id res chain seq x y z
N MET A 1 7.94 5.93 5.92
CA MET A 1 9.26 5.52 6.46
C MET A 1 9.78 6.44 7.57
N ALA A 2 9.33 7.70 7.65
CA ALA A 2 9.57 8.58 8.82
C ALA A 2 8.94 8.04 10.13
N MET A 3 7.87 7.24 10.03
CA MET A 3 7.20 6.58 11.17
C MET A 3 8.07 5.50 11.85
N PHE A 4 9.06 4.95 11.16
CA PHE A 4 9.94 3.90 11.70
C PHE A 4 11.33 4.42 12.08
N GLY A 5 11.58 5.73 11.98
CA GLY A 5 12.87 6.34 12.32
C GLY A 5 14.01 5.98 11.37
N TRP A 6 13.73 5.46 10.17
CA TRP A 6 14.76 5.04 9.23
C TRP A 6 15.42 6.20 8.50
N THR A 7 16.71 6.07 8.23
CA THR A 7 17.42 6.99 7.35
C THR A 7 16.91 6.88 5.91
N LYS A 8 17.18 7.90 5.08
CA LYS A 8 16.78 7.92 3.67
C LYS A 8 17.35 6.71 2.89
N ALA A 9 18.57 6.29 3.20
CA ALA A 9 19.23 5.16 2.54
C ALA A 9 18.57 3.82 2.91
N GLU A 10 18.27 3.61 4.20
CA GLU A 10 17.59 2.41 4.69
C GLU A 10 16.17 2.32 4.14
N THR A 11 15.46 3.45 4.11
CA THR A 11 14.12 3.57 3.53
C THR A 11 14.06 3.02 2.10
N VAL A 12 14.97 3.47 1.24
CA VAL A 12 15.02 3.04 -0.17
C VAL A 12 15.37 1.55 -0.28
N LYS A 13 16.30 1.06 0.56
CA LYS A 13 16.68 -0.35 0.60
C LYS A 13 15.49 -1.25 0.98
N TYR A 14 14.79 -0.94 2.07
CA TYR A 14 13.64 -1.74 2.52
C TYR A 14 12.49 -1.70 1.52
N ASN A 15 12.18 -0.53 0.96
CA ASN A 15 11.14 -0.41 -0.07
C ASN A 15 11.44 -1.28 -1.29
N SER A 16 12.69 -1.29 -1.74
CA SER A 16 13.13 -2.09 -2.88
C SER A 16 12.97 -3.59 -2.63
N ILE A 17 13.25 -4.07 -1.40
CA ILE A 17 13.07 -5.46 -1.00
C ILE A 17 11.57 -5.83 -0.95
N LEU A 18 10.72 -4.95 -0.42
CA LEU A 18 9.27 -5.17 -0.36
C LEU A 18 8.65 -5.28 -1.76
N ILE A 19 8.99 -4.36 -2.66
CA ILE A 19 8.49 -4.39 -4.03
C ILE A 19 9.00 -5.64 -4.76
N SER A 20 10.27 -5.99 -4.58
CA SER A 20 10.83 -7.21 -5.21
C SER A 20 10.15 -8.48 -4.72
N SER A 21 9.92 -8.61 -3.40
CA SER A 21 9.26 -9.77 -2.81
C SER A 21 7.78 -9.87 -3.21
N THR A 22 7.04 -8.75 -3.23
CA THR A 22 5.66 -8.74 -3.78
C THR A 22 5.62 -9.18 -5.25
N GLY A 23 6.61 -8.79 -6.06
CA GLY A 23 6.72 -9.20 -7.46
C GLY A 23 6.92 -10.71 -7.61
N ILE A 24 7.82 -11.29 -6.82
CA ILE A 24 8.06 -12.74 -6.80
C ILE A 24 6.79 -13.49 -6.38
N LEU A 25 6.12 -13.05 -5.31
CA LEU A 25 4.89 -13.68 -4.85
C LEU A 25 3.77 -13.55 -5.91
N SER A 26 3.64 -12.37 -6.52
CA SER A 26 2.66 -12.13 -7.59
C SER A 26 2.88 -13.06 -8.77
N PHE A 27 4.13 -13.31 -9.14
CA PHE A 27 4.47 -14.26 -10.20
C PHE A 27 4.06 -15.69 -9.84
N ILE A 28 4.34 -16.13 -8.61
CA ILE A 28 3.93 -17.47 -8.12
C ILE A 28 2.41 -17.61 -8.13
N VAL A 29 1.68 -16.59 -7.67
CA VAL A 29 0.21 -16.57 -7.66
C VAL A 29 -0.34 -16.65 -9.09
N LEU A 30 0.23 -15.91 -10.03
CA LEU A 30 -0.16 -15.96 -11.44
C LEU A 30 0.10 -17.34 -12.06
N LEU A 31 1.26 -17.96 -11.78
CA LEU A 31 1.56 -19.32 -12.22
C LEU A 31 0.55 -20.33 -11.68
N PHE A 32 0.24 -20.23 -10.39
CA PHE A 32 -0.77 -21.08 -9.76
C PHE A 32 -2.16 -20.87 -10.37
N TYR A 33 -2.53 -19.61 -10.63
CA TYR A 33 -3.80 -19.26 -11.27
C TYR A 33 -3.94 -19.86 -12.68
N VAL A 34 -2.87 -19.81 -13.48
CA VAL A 34 -2.83 -20.42 -14.82
C VAL A 34 -2.94 -21.94 -14.73
N TRP A 35 -2.18 -22.56 -13.82
CA TRP A 35 -2.15 -24.01 -13.65
C TRP A 35 -3.51 -24.58 -13.21
N THR A 36 -4.18 -23.91 -12.27
CA THR A 36 -5.49 -24.31 -11.74
C THR A 36 -6.66 -23.99 -12.68
N LYS A 37 -6.43 -23.23 -13.76
CA LYS A 37 -7.46 -22.77 -14.71
C LYS A 37 -8.65 -22.09 -14.02
N ILE A 38 -8.38 -21.33 -12.95
CA ILE A 38 -9.40 -20.65 -12.14
C ILE A 38 -10.27 -19.69 -12.96
N SER A 39 -9.75 -19.14 -14.06
CA SER A 39 -10.50 -18.32 -15.03
C SER A 39 -11.77 -18.99 -15.58
N LYS A 40 -11.84 -20.34 -15.57
CA LYS A 40 -13.05 -21.08 -15.97
C LYS A 40 -14.09 -21.23 -14.86
N ARG A 41 -13.70 -21.01 -13.61
CA ARG A 41 -14.54 -21.23 -12.41
C ARG A 41 -15.02 -19.94 -11.76
N ILE A 42 -14.29 -18.84 -11.94
CA ILE A 42 -14.59 -17.55 -11.30
C ILE A 42 -14.96 -16.54 -12.38
N ASP A 43 -16.13 -15.92 -12.23
CA ASP A 43 -16.53 -14.79 -13.06
C ASP A 43 -15.57 -13.62 -12.87
N ASN A 44 -15.19 -12.97 -13.98
CA ASN A 44 -14.25 -11.85 -13.95
C ASN A 44 -14.68 -10.71 -13.01
N ARG A 45 -15.99 -10.47 -12.85
CA ARG A 45 -16.52 -9.47 -11.93
C ARG A 45 -16.28 -9.84 -10.46
N VAL A 46 -16.50 -11.11 -10.11
CA VAL A 46 -16.30 -11.61 -8.74
C VAL A 46 -14.81 -11.63 -8.41
N GLY A 47 -13.96 -12.09 -9.32
CA GLY A 47 -12.51 -12.08 -9.14
C GLY A 47 -11.95 -10.66 -8.93
N LEU A 48 -12.46 -9.67 -9.66
CA LEU A 48 -12.11 -8.26 -9.47
C LEU A 48 -12.56 -7.75 -8.09
N LEU A 49 -13.79 -8.06 -7.67
CA LEU A 49 -14.32 -7.66 -6.35
C LEU A 49 -13.53 -8.31 -5.20
N ILE A 50 -13.13 -9.57 -5.33
CA ILE A 50 -12.28 -10.26 -4.34
C ILE A 50 -10.93 -9.53 -4.21
N GLY A 51 -10.28 -9.20 -5.34
CA GLY A 51 -9.03 -8.46 -5.32
C GLY A 51 -9.15 -7.09 -4.63
N ILE A 52 -10.22 -6.36 -4.93
CA ILE A 52 -10.52 -5.07 -4.28
C ILE A 52 -10.79 -5.27 -2.78
N ALA A 53 -11.56 -6.30 -2.40
CA ALA A 53 -11.85 -6.61 -1.01
C ALA A 53 -10.58 -6.96 -0.22
N ILE A 54 -9.62 -7.67 -0.81
CA ILE A 54 -8.31 -7.94 -0.20
C ILE A 54 -7.53 -6.64 0.02
N CYS A 55 -7.53 -5.72 -0.97
CA CYS A 55 -6.91 -4.40 -0.80
C CYS A 55 -7.56 -3.60 0.33
N PHE A 56 -8.89 -3.61 0.46
CA PHE A 56 -9.57 -2.97 1.59
C PHE A 56 -9.22 -3.67 2.91
N GLY A 57 -9.21 -5.00 2.93
CA GLY A 57 -8.83 -5.81 4.10
C GLY A 57 -7.44 -5.48 4.60
N PHE A 58 -6.46 -5.28 3.72
CA PHE A 58 -5.14 -4.79 4.09
C PHE A 58 -5.23 -3.47 4.85
N HIS A 59 -5.96 -2.48 4.32
CA HIS A 59 -6.08 -1.18 4.99
C HIS A 59 -6.78 -1.27 6.35
N PHE A 60 -7.78 -2.15 6.51
CA PHE A 60 -8.42 -2.39 7.81
C PHE A 60 -7.50 -3.07 8.82
N LEU A 61 -6.71 -4.05 8.39
CA LEU A 61 -5.77 -4.78 9.25
C LEU A 61 -4.55 -3.93 9.63
N THR A 62 -4.11 -3.09 8.71
CA THR A 62 -3.00 -2.15 8.88
C THR A 62 -3.42 -0.91 9.65
N TYR A 63 -4.71 -0.64 9.79
CA TYR A 63 -5.19 0.48 10.60
C TYR A 63 -4.56 0.38 12.01
N PRO A 64 -3.96 1.45 12.54
CA PRO A 64 -3.33 1.41 13.85
C PRO A 64 -4.43 1.38 14.92
N TRP A 65 -4.97 0.19 15.18
CA TRP A 65 -5.87 -0.07 16.29
C TRP A 65 -5.14 0.27 17.59
N GLU A 66 -5.85 0.87 18.55
CA GLU A 66 -5.30 1.27 19.87
C GLU A 66 -4.69 0.09 20.68
N ILE A 67 -4.89 -1.14 20.21
CA ILE A 67 -4.39 -2.40 20.78
C ILE A 67 -2.87 -2.57 20.51
N TYR A 68 -2.29 -1.85 19.55
CA TYR A 68 -0.89 -2.00 19.15
C TYR A 68 0.08 -1.08 19.94
N GLY A 69 0.26 -1.34 21.23
CA GLY A 69 1.46 -0.93 21.99
C GLY A 69 1.76 0.59 22.10
N PRO A 70 3.00 0.97 22.48
CA PRO A 70 3.38 2.35 22.73
C PRO A 70 3.39 3.22 21.46
N THR A 71 3.27 4.53 21.63
CA THR A 71 3.14 5.48 20.52
C THR A 71 4.44 5.66 19.74
N VAL A 72 4.35 6.15 18.50
CA VAL A 72 5.49 6.39 17.61
C VAL A 72 6.52 7.33 18.25
N SER A 73 6.07 8.35 18.99
CA SER A 73 6.96 9.27 19.73
C SER A 73 7.77 8.57 20.83
N GLU A 74 7.15 7.65 21.57
CA GLU A 74 7.79 6.93 22.68
C GLU A 74 8.82 5.92 22.18
N ARG A 75 8.53 5.27 21.05
CA ARG A 75 9.42 4.29 20.43
C ARG A 75 10.67 4.91 19.82
N ILE A 76 10.57 6.16 19.35
CA ILE A 76 11.70 6.88 18.75
C ILE A 76 12.55 7.56 19.83
N HIS A 77 11.96 8.13 20.89
CA HIS A 77 12.71 8.71 22.03
C HIS A 77 13.54 7.67 22.79
N GLY A 78 13.10 6.41 22.88
CA GLY A 78 13.82 5.36 23.62
C GLY A 78 15.07 4.82 22.93
N ASN A 79 15.29 5.12 21.64
CA ASN A 79 16.34 4.48 20.85
C ASN A 79 17.56 5.38 20.58
N ASN A 80 17.47 6.71 20.79
CA ASN A 80 18.59 7.64 20.63
C ASN A 80 18.49 8.76 21.67
N THR A 81 19.51 8.91 22.52
CA THR A 81 19.63 9.99 23.50
C THR A 81 20.25 11.27 22.94
N ASP A 82 20.72 11.26 21.68
CA ASP A 82 21.32 12.41 21.00
C ASP A 82 20.56 12.71 19.71
N ASP A 83 19.92 13.89 19.62
CA ASP A 83 20.05 14.83 18.50
C ASP A 83 18.87 15.81 18.43
N THR A 84 19.20 17.10 18.54
CA THR A 84 18.34 18.27 18.35
C THR A 84 17.56 18.29 17.02
N ALA A 85 18.01 17.55 16.00
CA ALA A 85 17.32 17.42 14.71
C ALA A 85 16.06 16.54 14.75
N GLN A 86 15.93 15.66 15.75
CA GLN A 86 14.75 14.80 15.89
C GLN A 86 13.62 15.52 16.64
N SER A 87 13.98 16.41 17.58
CA SER A 87 13.02 17.27 18.31
C SER A 87 12.21 18.19 17.39
N THR A 88 12.84 18.79 16.38
CA THR A 88 12.16 19.65 15.38
C THR A 88 11.20 18.88 14.47
N PHE A 89 11.44 17.59 14.19
CA PHE A 89 10.52 16.75 13.44
C PHE A 89 9.22 16.45 14.23
N PHE A 90 9.34 16.25 15.55
CA PHE A 90 8.17 16.06 16.42
C PHE A 90 7.35 17.34 16.55
N ASP A 91 8.01 18.51 16.62
CA ASP A 91 7.35 19.81 16.66
C ASP A 91 6.65 20.18 15.33
N GLU A 92 7.19 19.74 14.19
CA GLU A 92 6.57 19.93 12.86
C GLU A 92 5.37 18.99 12.63
N PHE A 93 5.30 17.85 13.33
CA PHE A 93 4.31 16.80 13.10
C PHE A 93 3.64 16.29 14.41
N PRO A 94 2.56 16.95 14.86
CA PRO A 94 1.87 16.63 16.14
C PRO A 94 1.30 15.21 16.22
N TRP A 95 0.96 14.60 15.08
CA TRP A 95 0.35 13.26 14.99
C TRP A 95 1.27 12.12 15.47
N THR A 96 2.56 12.39 15.65
CA THR A 96 3.56 11.43 16.16
C THR A 96 3.31 11.03 17.61
N SER A 97 2.68 11.92 18.40
CA SER A 97 2.34 11.71 19.81
C SER A 97 1.11 10.83 20.03
N SER A 98 0.13 10.90 19.11
CA SER A 98 -1.12 10.18 19.22
C SER A 98 -1.07 8.77 18.61
N THR A 99 -0.21 8.54 17.62
CA THR A 99 -0.26 7.33 16.77
C THR A 99 0.43 6.12 17.42
N PRO A 100 -0.25 4.96 17.56
CA PRO A 100 0.38 3.71 18.01
C PRO A 100 1.46 3.24 17.04
N ALA A 101 2.60 2.79 17.56
CA ALA A 101 3.70 2.30 16.75
C ALA A 101 3.43 0.88 16.24
N VAL A 102 2.95 0.76 15.00
CA VAL A 102 2.72 -0.54 14.36
C VAL A 102 4.04 -1.32 14.21
N ASN A 103 3.98 -2.63 14.46
CA ASN A 103 5.13 -3.51 14.28
C ASN A 103 5.51 -3.60 12.79
N VAL A 104 6.72 -3.13 12.48
CA VAL A 104 7.34 -3.15 11.14
C VAL A 104 7.23 -4.52 10.47
N TYR A 105 7.52 -5.60 11.21
CA TYR A 105 7.54 -6.95 10.65
C TYR A 105 6.14 -7.42 10.26
N PHE A 106 5.13 -7.12 11.10
CA PHE A 106 3.74 -7.45 10.82
C PHE A 106 3.24 -6.71 9.58
N TYR A 107 3.50 -5.40 9.51
CA TYR A 107 3.16 -4.58 8.35
C TYR A 107 3.80 -5.12 7.05
N ASN A 108 5.10 -5.37 7.08
CA ASN A 108 5.85 -5.81 5.89
C ASN A 108 5.39 -7.19 5.39
N ILE A 109 5.16 -8.15 6.29
CA ILE A 109 4.69 -9.49 5.90
C ILE A 109 3.28 -9.39 5.31
N LEU A 110 2.39 -8.64 5.96
CA LEU A 110 1.02 -8.48 5.49
C LEU A 110 0.97 -7.75 4.14
N TYR A 111 1.81 -6.73 3.96
CA TYR A 111 1.98 -6.01 2.69
C TYR A 111 2.39 -6.98 1.58
N VAL A 112 3.45 -7.78 1.81
CA VAL A 112 3.95 -8.72 0.80
C VAL A 112 2.89 -9.73 0.40
N ILE A 113 2.20 -10.33 1.37
CA ILE A 113 1.20 -11.38 1.13
C ILE A 113 -0.05 -10.81 0.46
N LEU A 114 -0.68 -9.78 1.05
CA LEU A 114 -1.97 -9.29 0.57
C LEU A 114 -1.84 -8.58 -0.78
N PHE A 115 -0.85 -7.70 -0.96
CA PHE A 115 -0.65 -7.05 -2.25
C PHE A 115 -0.07 -7.98 -3.31
N GLY A 116 0.77 -8.96 -2.92
CA GLY A 116 1.27 -9.98 -3.82
C GLY A 116 0.16 -10.88 -4.39
N ILE A 117 -0.98 -11.01 -3.70
CA ILE A 117 -2.15 -11.74 -4.21
C ILE A 117 -3.14 -10.81 -4.91
N ALA A 118 -3.42 -9.63 -4.34
CA ALA A 118 -4.47 -8.75 -4.82
C ALA A 118 -4.14 -8.08 -6.17
N PHE A 119 -2.93 -7.53 -6.34
CA PHE A 119 -2.55 -6.85 -7.58
C PHE A 119 -2.62 -7.74 -8.83
N PRO A 120 -2.05 -8.96 -8.85
CA PRO A 120 -2.17 -9.82 -10.02
C PRO A 120 -3.63 -10.21 -10.31
N LEU A 121 -4.45 -10.50 -9.29
CA LEU A 121 -5.86 -10.82 -9.45
C LEU A 121 -6.64 -9.66 -10.08
N ILE A 122 -6.49 -8.44 -9.53
CA ILE A 122 -7.14 -7.24 -10.07
C ILE A 122 -6.72 -7.04 -11.52
N ASN A 123 -5.43 -7.10 -11.84
CA ASN A 123 -4.93 -6.83 -13.19
C ASN A 123 -5.45 -7.84 -14.22
N VAL A 124 -5.46 -9.15 -13.89
CA VAL A 124 -5.96 -10.20 -14.80
C VAL A 124 -7.46 -10.05 -15.02
N HIS A 125 -8.24 -9.90 -13.96
CA HIS A 125 -9.70 -9.82 -14.07
C HIS A 125 -10.18 -8.48 -14.66
N LEU A 126 -9.54 -7.36 -14.34
CA LEU A 126 -9.85 -6.06 -14.95
C LEU A 126 -9.57 -6.07 -16.44
N SER A 127 -8.43 -6.63 -16.85
CA SER A 127 -8.08 -6.77 -18.26
C SER A 127 -9.10 -7.64 -18.98
N ALA A 128 -9.44 -8.82 -18.44
CA ALA A 128 -10.43 -9.71 -19.02
C ALA A 128 -11.85 -9.10 -19.08
N LEU A 129 -12.23 -8.31 -18.06
CA LEU A 129 -13.52 -7.63 -18.01
C LEU A 129 -13.61 -6.54 -19.08
N LEU A 130 -12.59 -5.70 -19.22
CA LEU A 130 -12.53 -4.67 -20.27
C LEU A 130 -12.70 -5.28 -21.65
N THR A 131 -11.99 -6.39 -21.93
CA THR A 131 -12.06 -7.05 -23.24
C THR A 131 -13.42 -7.70 -23.47
N SER A 132 -14.04 -8.25 -22.42
CA SER A 132 -15.39 -8.84 -22.51
C SER A 132 -16.49 -7.81 -22.80
N ILE A 133 -16.37 -6.59 -22.29
CA ILE A 133 -17.36 -5.51 -22.48
C ILE A 133 -17.23 -4.89 -23.87
N LEU A 134 -16.00 -4.69 -24.35
CA LEU A 134 -15.71 -4.06 -25.64
C LEU A 134 -15.91 -4.99 -26.84
N GLY A 135 -15.73 -6.30 -26.64
CA GLY A 135 -15.69 -7.27 -27.73
C GLY A 135 -14.42 -7.13 -28.60
N PRO A 136 -14.41 -7.70 -29.82
CA PRO A 136 -13.21 -7.74 -30.68
C PRO A 136 -12.74 -6.37 -31.20
N ARG A 137 -13.51 -5.30 -30.99
CA ARG A 137 -13.30 -3.99 -31.60
C ARG A 137 -12.53 -3.07 -30.66
N ARG A 138 -11.37 -2.56 -31.11
CA ARG A 138 -10.54 -1.51 -30.44
C ARG A 138 -10.02 -1.87 -29.04
N GLN A 139 -9.71 -3.14 -28.80
CA GLN A 139 -9.18 -3.63 -27.52
C GLN A 139 -7.89 -2.91 -27.08
N GLY A 140 -6.95 -2.68 -28.01
CA GLY A 140 -5.67 -2.04 -27.70
C GLY A 140 -5.81 -0.59 -27.23
N THR A 141 -6.67 0.21 -27.87
CA THR A 141 -6.86 1.62 -27.47
C THR A 141 -7.39 1.73 -26.04
N MET A 142 -8.34 0.88 -25.67
CA MET A 142 -8.95 0.92 -24.33
C MET A 142 -8.02 0.42 -23.23
N GLN A 143 -7.21 -0.61 -23.50
CA GLN A 143 -6.15 -1.00 -22.58
C GLN A 143 -5.10 0.12 -22.42
N GLY A 144 -4.81 0.86 -23.50
CA GLY A 144 -3.97 2.05 -23.46
C GLY A 144 -4.54 3.15 -22.55
N ILE A 145 -5.83 3.47 -22.69
CA ILE A 145 -6.52 4.46 -21.83
C ILE A 145 -6.50 4.01 -20.36
N ASN A 146 -6.77 2.73 -20.07
CA ASN A 146 -6.70 2.21 -18.71
C ASN A 146 -5.28 2.37 -18.11
N THR A 147 -4.25 2.11 -18.91
CA THR A 147 -2.84 2.27 -18.48
C THR A 147 -2.46 3.73 -18.25
N LEU A 148 -3.02 4.65 -19.06
CA LEU A 148 -2.83 6.09 -18.89
C LEU A 148 -3.42 6.55 -17.55
N PHE A 149 -4.64 6.13 -17.21
CA PHE A 149 -5.22 6.45 -15.90
C PHE A 149 -4.44 5.83 -14.73
N ALA A 150 -3.94 4.60 -14.88
CA ALA A 150 -3.09 3.97 -13.88
C ALA A 150 -1.79 4.78 -13.65
N SER A 151 -1.18 5.31 -14.71
CA SER A 151 0.01 6.15 -14.63
C SER A 151 -0.29 7.52 -14.00
N LEU A 152 -1.41 8.13 -14.38
CA LEU A 152 -1.86 9.40 -13.79
C LEU A 152 -2.11 9.26 -12.28
N SER A 153 -2.72 8.15 -11.85
CA SER A 153 -2.94 7.83 -10.44
C SER A 153 -1.63 7.78 -9.64
N ARG A 154 -0.55 7.23 -10.23
CA ARG A 154 0.78 7.19 -9.57
C ARG A 154 1.42 8.56 -9.41
N ILE A 155 1.09 9.53 -10.25
CA ILE A 155 1.56 10.92 -10.15
C ILE A 155 0.71 11.68 -9.12
N VAL A 156 -0.61 11.54 -9.22
CA VAL A 156 -1.57 12.28 -8.38
C VAL A 156 -1.57 11.77 -6.93
N GLY A 157 -1.38 10.48 -6.72
CA GLY A 157 -1.41 9.84 -5.39
C GLY A 157 -0.48 10.51 -4.37
N PRO A 158 0.85 10.57 -4.62
CA PRO A 158 1.79 11.20 -3.70
C PRO A 158 1.53 12.69 -3.43
N ILE A 159 0.97 13.41 -4.41
CA ILE A 159 0.62 14.83 -4.29
C ILE A 159 -0.55 14.99 -3.32
N ILE A 160 -1.64 14.23 -3.51
CA ILE A 160 -2.79 14.24 -2.61
C ILE A 160 -2.36 13.83 -1.20
N ILE A 161 -1.59 12.75 -1.08
CA ILE A 161 -1.05 12.25 0.20
C ILE A 161 -0.28 13.37 0.92
N THR A 162 0.63 14.06 0.22
CA THR A 162 1.44 15.12 0.83
C THR A 162 0.60 16.32 1.25
N TYR A 163 -0.41 16.69 0.45
CA TYR A 163 -1.32 17.78 0.78
C TYR A 163 -2.19 17.46 2.00
N VAL A 164 -2.73 16.24 2.04
CA VAL A 164 -3.55 15.74 3.15
C VAL A 164 -2.75 15.69 4.46
N VAL A 165 -1.50 15.21 4.44
CA VAL A 165 -0.65 15.20 5.64
C VAL A 165 -0.42 16.62 6.17
N ARG A 166 -0.20 17.59 5.28
CA ARG A 166 0.05 18.99 5.67
C ARG A 166 -1.18 19.67 6.27
N ILE A 167 -2.37 19.45 5.71
CA ILE A 167 -3.61 20.08 6.19
C ILE A 167 -4.16 19.38 7.42
N SER A 168 -4.04 18.05 7.47
CA SER A 168 -4.64 17.25 8.53
C SER A 168 -4.05 17.55 9.91
N GLY A 169 -2.81 18.05 10.00
CA GLY A 169 -2.23 18.68 11.19
C GLY A 169 -2.22 17.86 12.50
N GLY A 170 -2.70 16.61 12.49
CA GLY A 170 -3.02 15.88 13.72
C GLY A 170 -4.29 15.02 13.69
N ASN A 171 -5.16 15.09 12.67
CA ASN A 171 -6.34 14.23 12.63
C ASN A 171 -5.97 12.76 12.35
N PHE A 172 -6.04 11.98 13.44
CA PHE A 172 -5.61 10.60 13.63
C PHE A 172 -5.98 9.61 12.51
N HIS A 173 -7.20 9.73 11.95
CA HIS A 173 -7.74 8.72 11.03
C HIS A 173 -7.22 8.85 9.60
N VAL A 174 -6.99 10.08 9.10
CA VAL A 174 -6.65 10.32 7.69
C VAL A 174 -5.13 10.33 7.51
N THR A 175 -4.39 10.87 8.47
CA THR A 175 -2.93 11.00 8.37
C THR A 175 -2.22 9.65 8.48
N CYS A 176 -2.67 8.73 9.35
CA CYS A 176 -2.07 7.40 9.49
C CYS A 176 -2.23 6.54 8.23
N PHE A 177 -3.42 6.54 7.64
CA PHE A 177 -3.70 5.84 6.39
C PHE A 177 -2.76 6.29 5.26
N VAL A 178 -2.44 7.58 5.26
CA VAL A 178 -1.66 8.26 4.22
C VAL A 178 -0.15 8.15 4.47
N VAL A 179 0.30 8.12 5.73
CA VAL A 179 1.72 7.97 6.11
C VAL A 179 2.22 6.52 5.95
N MET A 180 1.34 5.52 6.12
CA MET A 180 1.70 4.10 5.85
C MET A 180 2.11 3.86 4.39
N GLN A 181 1.55 4.66 3.47
CA GLN A 181 1.77 4.55 2.03
C GLN A 181 3.03 5.29 1.53
N LYS A 182 3.79 5.94 2.42
CA LYS A 182 4.97 6.75 2.09
C LYS A 182 6.24 6.20 2.74
#